data_AF-A0A6C0FUD4-F1
#
_entry.id   AF-A0A6C0FUD4-F1
#
_cell.length_a   1.000
_cell.length_b   1.000
_cell.length_c   1.000
_cell.angle_alpha   90.00
_cell.angle_beta   90.00
_cell.angle_gamma   90.00
#
_symmetry.space_group_name_H-M   'P 1'
#
loop_
_entity.id
_entity.type
_entity.pdbx_description
1 polymer ?
#
loop_
_entity_poly.entity_id
_entity_poly.type
_entity_poly.pdbx_seq_one_letter_code
_entity_poly.pdbx_strand_id
1 'polypeptide(L)'
;MIHAMKNGFVLPYSLFSSRHIDMARYFTNTVYAGSRDAVLTAVMSKQADAGAMEDLTLKKYIESGRYDERDIRILWQSGEIPGSPFAARADLSGRAKTTFKTAMLTIHGKSPGAIRVFDAKIEKYVEAQDRQYNEISNISNILGKPFIIDNFLRKK
;
A
#
# COMPACT_ATOMS: atom_id res chain seq x y z
N MET A 1 11.99 -16.68 6.86
CA MET A 1 11.63 -16.13 5.53
C MET A 1 10.46 -15.16 5.68
N ILE A 2 10.50 -14.03 4.98
CA ILE A 2 9.38 -13.06 4.94
C ILE A 2 8.80 -12.97 3.51
N HIS A 3 7.48 -12.98 3.41
CA HIS A 3 6.76 -12.73 2.15
C HIS A 3 6.12 -11.34 2.17
N ALA A 4 6.27 -10.57 1.09
CA ALA A 4 5.77 -9.20 1.07
C ALA A 4 5.19 -8.79 -0.29
N MET A 5 4.36 -7.75 -0.27
CA MET A 5 4.02 -7.00 -1.47
C MET A 5 5.08 -5.96 -1.76
N LYS A 6 5.65 -5.95 -2.97
CA LYS A 6 6.68 -4.97 -3.37
C LYS A 6 6.26 -3.52 -3.07
N ASN A 7 5.05 -3.12 -3.43
CA ASN A 7 4.55 -1.75 -3.21
C ASN A 7 4.11 -1.48 -1.77
N GLY A 8 3.85 -2.52 -0.97
CA GLY A 8 3.48 -2.41 0.45
C GLY A 8 4.66 -2.63 1.41
N PHE A 9 5.84 -2.99 0.89
CA PHE A 9 6.98 -3.39 1.72
C PHE A 9 7.93 -2.24 2.06
N VAL A 10 7.80 -1.08 1.42
CA VAL A 10 8.71 0.06 1.65
C VAL A 10 8.68 0.54 3.10
N LEU A 11 7.52 0.51 3.77
CA LEU A 11 7.35 0.89 5.17
C LEU A 11 7.94 -0.14 6.14
N PRO A 12 7.60 -1.45 6.05
CA PRO A 12 8.31 -2.47 6.81
C PRO A 12 9.83 -2.45 6.56
N TYR A 13 10.28 -2.25 5.32
CA TYR A 13 11.71 -2.14 5.00
C TYR A 13 12.34 -0.98 5.77
N SER A 14 11.75 0.21 5.72
CA SER A 14 12.28 1.39 6.42
C SER A 14 12.28 1.20 7.94
N LEU A 15 11.29 0.49 8.48
CA LEU A 15 11.25 0.10 9.88
C LEU A 15 12.47 -0.73 10.28
N PHE A 16 12.80 -1.78 9.53
CA PHE A 16 13.99 -2.60 9.79
C PHE A 16 15.27 -1.78 9.66
N SER A 17 15.40 -0.98 8.59
CA SER A 17 16.57 -0.12 8.39
C SER A 17 16.76 0.91 9.51
N SER A 18 15.67 1.53 10.00
CA SER A 18 15.73 2.48 11.12
C SER A 18 16.17 1.85 12.45
N ARG A 19 16.04 0.52 12.58
CA ARG A 19 16.52 -0.26 13.71
C ARG A 19 17.88 -0.91 13.45
N HIS A 20 18.57 -0.51 12.38
CA HIS A 20 19.84 -1.08 11.94
C HIS A 20 19.77 -2.60 11.67
N ILE A 21 18.58 -3.11 11.31
CA ILE A 21 18.38 -4.50 10.91
C ILE A 21 18.58 -4.58 9.40
N ASP A 22 19.71 -5.17 8.98
CA ASP A 22 19.94 -5.55 7.59
C ASP A 22 19.10 -6.78 7.26
N MET A 23 18.04 -6.59 6.48
CA MET A 23 17.12 -7.67 6.13
C MET A 23 17.77 -8.81 5.34
N ALA A 24 18.78 -8.53 4.52
CA ALA A 24 19.47 -9.56 3.74
C ALA A 24 20.31 -10.48 4.64
N ARG A 25 20.70 -10.00 5.82
CA ARG A 25 21.42 -10.78 6.84
C ARG A 25 20.49 -11.37 7.89
N TYR A 26 19.43 -10.65 8.25
CA TYR A 26 18.52 -11.04 9.32
C TYR A 26 17.54 -12.13 8.87
N PHE A 27 17.01 -12.05 7.66
CA PHE A 27 16.11 -13.06 7.11
C PHE A 27 16.85 -13.96 6.14
N THR A 28 16.65 -15.28 6.26
CA THR A 28 17.19 -16.26 5.31
C THR A 28 16.76 -15.97 3.86
N ASN A 29 15.54 -15.44 3.67
CA ASN A 29 15.05 -15.00 2.37
C ASN A 29 13.91 -13.97 2.52
N THR A 30 13.79 -13.08 1.53
CA THR A 30 12.70 -12.11 1.36
C THR A 30 12.07 -12.32 -0.02
N VAL A 31 10.79 -12.70 -0.06
CA VAL A 31 10.08 -13.04 -1.30
C VAL A 31 8.97 -12.03 -1.57
N TYR A 32 8.96 -11.46 -2.77
CA TYR A 32 7.86 -10.62 -3.22
C TYR A 32 6.76 -11.47 -3.87
N ALA A 33 5.73 -11.82 -3.10
CA ALA A 33 4.74 -12.85 -3.44
C ALA A 33 3.78 -12.51 -4.60
N GLY A 34 3.96 -11.37 -5.28
CA GLY A 34 3.17 -10.95 -6.45
C GLY A 34 1.74 -10.46 -6.14
N SER A 35 1.09 -10.97 -5.10
CA SER A 35 -0.28 -10.57 -4.68
C SER A 35 -0.46 -10.56 -3.16
N ARG A 36 -1.49 -9.85 -2.68
CA ARG A 36 -1.89 -9.83 -1.26
C ARG A 36 -2.27 -11.22 -0.76
N ASP A 37 -2.98 -11.97 -1.58
CA ASP A 37 -3.39 -13.35 -1.30
C ASP A 37 -2.21 -14.26 -1.10
N ALA A 38 -1.23 -14.19 -2.01
CA ALA A 38 -0.04 -15.02 -1.93
C ALA A 38 0.80 -14.74 -0.68
N VAL A 39 0.80 -13.52 -0.15
CA VAL A 39 1.46 -13.21 1.14
C VAL A 39 0.77 -13.96 2.28
N LEU A 40 -0.56 -13.83 2.42
CA LEU A 40 -1.28 -14.50 3.50
C LEU A 40 -1.25 -16.02 3.37
N THR A 41 -1.48 -16.56 2.17
CA THR A 41 -1.41 -18.00 1.92
C THR A 41 -0.06 -18.57 2.33
N ALA A 42 1.05 -17.87 2.05
CA ALA A 42 2.38 -18.33 2.44
C ALA A 42 2.59 -18.35 3.96
N VAL A 43 2.07 -17.36 4.69
CA VAL A 43 2.12 -17.34 6.16
C VAL A 43 1.26 -18.45 6.75
N MET A 44 0.01 -18.58 6.31
CA MET A 44 -0.96 -19.56 6.82
C MET A 44 -0.53 -21.00 6.53
N SER A 45 0.13 -21.24 5.39
CA SER A 45 0.68 -22.55 5.03
C SER A 45 2.08 -22.81 5.61
N LYS A 46 2.60 -21.90 6.45
CA LYS A 46 3.94 -21.98 7.06
C LYS A 46 5.10 -22.03 6.05
N GLN A 47 4.86 -21.60 4.81
CA GLN A 47 5.92 -21.40 3.82
C GLN A 47 6.75 -20.15 4.14
N ALA A 48 6.13 -19.17 4.80
CA ALA A 48 6.79 -17.97 5.31
C ALA A 48 6.53 -17.84 6.82
N ASP A 49 7.52 -17.33 7.56
CA ASP A 49 7.40 -17.11 9.00
C ASP A 49 6.63 -15.82 9.33
N ALA A 50 6.66 -14.86 8.40
CA ALA A 50 5.97 -13.58 8.52
C ALA A 50 5.59 -13.02 7.15
N GLY A 51 4.62 -12.11 7.16
CA GLY A 51 4.13 -11.43 5.96
C GLY A 51 3.98 -9.92 6.16
N ALA A 52 4.07 -9.16 5.08
CA ALA A 52 3.81 -7.71 5.07
C ALA A 52 2.83 -7.31 3.96
N MET A 53 1.71 -6.72 4.35
CA MET A 53 0.61 -6.28 3.47
C MET A 53 -0.16 -5.10 4.07
N GLU A 54 -1.07 -4.52 3.30
CA GLU A 54 -2.00 -3.49 3.79
C GLU A 54 -3.09 -4.08 4.70
N ASP A 55 -3.50 -3.31 5.70
CA ASP A 55 -4.53 -3.66 6.67
C ASP A 55 -5.93 -3.72 6.06
N LEU A 56 -6.25 -2.86 5.09
CA LEU A 56 -7.55 -2.82 4.43
C LEU A 56 -7.93 -4.17 3.81
N THR A 57 -6.99 -4.80 3.11
CA THR A 57 -7.23 -6.10 2.48
C THR A 57 -7.27 -7.22 3.51
N LEU A 58 -6.40 -7.19 4.54
CA LEU A 58 -6.45 -8.16 5.63
C LEU A 58 -7.82 -8.14 6.32
N LYS A 59 -8.31 -6.94 6.67
CA LYS A 59 -9.63 -6.72 7.25
C LYS A 59 -10.74 -7.24 6.36
N LYS A 60 -10.68 -6.99 5.04
CA LYS A 60 -11.66 -7.53 4.07
C LYS A 60 -11.71 -9.06 4.10
N TYR A 61 -10.58 -9.74 4.21
CA TYR A 61 -10.58 -11.21 4.26
C TYR A 61 -11.07 -11.78 5.58
N ILE A 62 -10.80 -11.10 6.69
CA ILE A 62 -11.35 -11.48 8.00
C ILE A 62 -12.87 -11.27 8.00
N GLU A 63 -13.34 -10.09 7.58
CA GLU A 63 -14.78 -9.76 7.50
C GLU A 63 -15.55 -10.70 6.56
N SER A 64 -14.91 -11.19 5.49
CA SER A 64 -15.53 -12.14 4.57
C SER A 64 -15.48 -13.60 5.06
N GLY A 65 -14.88 -13.87 6.24
CA GLY A 65 -14.68 -15.22 6.78
C GLY A 65 -13.65 -16.06 6.03
N ARG A 66 -12.81 -15.45 5.17
CA ARG A 66 -11.78 -16.16 4.41
C ARG A 66 -10.59 -16.57 5.30
N TYR A 67 -10.28 -15.78 6.30
CA TYR A 67 -9.30 -16.09 7.34
C TYR A 67 -9.90 -15.80 8.71
N ASP A 68 -9.56 -16.63 9.71
CA ASP A 68 -9.92 -16.37 11.10
C ASP A 68 -8.89 -15.40 11.70
N GLU A 69 -9.36 -14.34 12.33
CA GLU A 69 -8.50 -13.37 13.03
C GLU A 69 -7.64 -14.05 14.10
N ARG A 70 -8.14 -15.12 14.73
CA ARG A 70 -7.42 -15.86 15.79
C ARG A 70 -6.18 -16.59 15.27
N ASP A 71 -6.13 -16.87 13.97
CA ASP A 71 -4.99 -17.52 13.33
C ASP A 71 -3.90 -16.51 12.90
N ILE A 72 -4.17 -15.21 13.02
CA ILE A 72 -3.30 -14.14 12.53
C ILE A 72 -2.82 -13.29 13.70
N ARG A 73 -1.50 -13.18 13.86
CA ARG A 73 -0.88 -12.27 14.82
C ARG A 73 -0.29 -11.05 14.12
N ILE A 74 -0.81 -9.86 14.43
CA ILE A 74 -0.22 -8.60 13.98
C ILE A 74 1.03 -8.30 14.79
N LEU A 75 2.20 -8.26 14.14
CA LEU A 75 3.48 -7.98 14.79
C LEU A 75 3.78 -6.47 14.88
N TRP A 76 3.34 -5.72 13.88
CA TRP A 76 3.53 -4.27 13.78
C TRP A 76 2.54 -3.68 12.78
N GLN A 77 2.10 -2.45 13.03
CA GLN A 77 1.28 -1.65 12.12
C GLN A 77 1.87 -0.24 12.04
N SER A 78 1.90 0.35 10.85
CA SER A 78 2.30 1.74 10.68
C SER A 78 1.26 2.70 11.26
N GLY A 79 1.62 3.97 11.42
CA GLY A 79 0.61 5.03 11.51
C GLY A 79 -0.26 5.08 10.24
N GLU A 80 -1.36 5.84 10.32
CA GLU A 80 -2.19 6.10 9.15
C GLU A 80 -1.36 6.74 8.03
N ILE A 81 -1.54 6.21 6.82
CA ILE A 81 -0.91 6.75 5.62
C ILE A 81 -2.00 7.30 4.69
N PRO A 82 -1.70 8.37 3.93
CA PRO A 82 -2.66 8.88 2.95
C PRO A 82 -3.03 7.77 1.95
N GLY A 83 -4.31 7.73 1.59
CA GLY A 83 -4.82 6.82 0.57
C GLY A 83 -4.17 7.07 -0.80
N SER A 84 -4.36 6.14 -1.74
CA SER A 84 -3.78 6.26 -3.08
C SER A 84 -4.37 7.46 -3.84
N PRO A 85 -3.55 8.40 -4.35
CA PRO A 85 -4.04 9.53 -5.13
C PRO A 85 -4.35 9.13 -6.57
N PHE A 86 -5.25 9.87 -7.20
CA PHE A 86 -5.24 10.00 -8.65
C PHE A 86 -4.17 11.00 -9.06
N ALA A 87 -3.22 10.56 -9.90
CA ALA A 87 -2.19 11.42 -10.48
C ALA A 87 -2.40 11.54 -11.99
N ALA A 88 -2.17 12.74 -12.54
CA ALA A 88 -2.23 13.01 -13.97
C ALA A 88 -0.84 13.38 -14.50
N ARG A 89 -0.58 13.07 -15.77
CA ARG A 89 0.65 13.49 -16.43
C ARG A 89 0.82 15.02 -16.40
N ALA A 90 2.07 15.46 -16.26
CA ALA A 90 2.41 16.88 -16.21
C ALA A 90 1.96 17.63 -17.48
N ASP A 91 2.04 16.98 -18.64
CA ASP A 91 1.72 17.55 -19.96
C ASP A 91 0.24 17.42 -20.39
N LEU A 92 -0.62 16.81 -19.56
CA LEU A 92 -2.05 16.75 -19.84
C LEU A 92 -2.68 18.17 -19.77
N SER A 93 -3.61 18.47 -20.69
CA SER A 93 -4.22 19.80 -20.78
C SER A 93 -4.90 20.23 -19.45
N GLY A 94 -4.77 21.52 -19.11
CA GLY A 94 -5.37 22.06 -17.88
C GLY A 94 -6.89 21.84 -17.83
N ARG A 95 -7.58 21.96 -18.97
CA ARG A 95 -9.01 21.67 -19.08
C ARG A 95 -9.34 20.22 -18.71
N ALA A 96 -8.59 19.24 -19.21
CA ALA A 96 -8.80 17.83 -18.90
C ALA A 96 -8.56 17.54 -17.40
N LYS A 97 -7.46 18.06 -16.83
CA LYS A 97 -7.14 17.92 -15.39
C LYS A 97 -8.27 18.48 -14.51
N THR A 98 -8.72 19.70 -14.78
CA THR A 98 -9.80 20.34 -14.00
C THR A 98 -11.12 19.61 -14.17
N THR A 99 -11.46 19.18 -15.38
CA THR A 99 -12.71 18.45 -15.66
C THR A 99 -12.75 17.14 -14.87
N PHE A 100 -11.67 16.36 -14.91
CA PHE A 100 -11.56 15.11 -14.16
C PHE A 100 -11.60 15.34 -12.65
N LYS A 101 -10.82 16.30 -12.13
CA LYS A 101 -10.80 16.64 -10.69
C LYS A 101 -12.20 17.00 -10.19
N THR A 102 -12.91 17.89 -10.88
CA THR A 102 -14.27 18.31 -10.50
C THR A 102 -15.26 17.15 -10.56
N ALA A 103 -15.16 16.28 -11.57
CA ALA A 103 -16.01 15.09 -11.65
C ALA A 103 -15.81 14.18 -10.44
N MET A 104 -14.56 13.84 -10.10
CA MET A 104 -14.25 12.96 -8.98
C MET A 104 -14.64 13.56 -7.62
N LEU A 105 -14.45 14.87 -7.41
CA LEU A 105 -14.84 15.53 -6.17
C LEU A 105 -16.36 15.59 -5.96
N THR A 106 -17.14 15.65 -7.04
CA THR A 106 -18.61 15.82 -6.96
C THR A 106 -19.42 14.55 -7.20
N ILE A 107 -18.77 13.44 -7.59
CA ILE A 107 -19.45 12.19 -7.96
C ILE A 107 -20.31 11.63 -6.81
N HIS A 108 -19.88 11.76 -5.56
CA HIS A 108 -20.62 11.28 -4.39
C HIS A 108 -22.02 11.91 -4.26
N GLY A 109 -22.19 13.17 -4.65
CA GLY A 109 -23.48 13.86 -4.64
C GLY A 109 -24.28 13.68 -5.93
N LYS A 110 -23.61 13.57 -7.08
CA LYS A 110 -24.26 13.47 -8.40
C LYS A 110 -24.66 12.05 -8.78
N SER A 111 -23.87 11.07 -8.38
CA SER A 111 -24.10 9.65 -8.65
C SER A 111 -23.53 8.79 -7.51
N PRO A 112 -24.25 8.71 -6.38
CA PRO A 112 -23.81 7.95 -5.20
C PRO A 112 -23.59 6.45 -5.47
N GLY A 113 -24.20 5.90 -6.52
CA GLY A 113 -23.94 4.52 -6.96
C GLY A 113 -22.62 4.37 -7.74
N ALA A 114 -22.22 5.38 -8.50
CA ALA A 114 -21.01 5.31 -9.33
C ALA A 114 -19.72 5.29 -8.51
N ILE A 115 -19.70 5.96 -7.36
CA ILE A 115 -18.52 5.93 -6.47
C ILE A 115 -18.27 4.53 -5.89
N ARG A 116 -19.33 3.76 -5.66
CA ARG A 116 -19.26 2.39 -5.11
C ARG A 116 -18.72 1.37 -6.08
N VAL A 117 -18.64 1.69 -7.38
CA VAL A 117 -18.02 0.83 -8.41
C VAL A 117 -16.51 0.71 -8.18
N PHE A 118 -15.87 1.75 -7.62
CA PHE A 118 -14.43 1.74 -7.34
C PHE A 118 -14.10 0.95 -6.07
N ASP A 119 -14.85 1.20 -5.00
CA ASP A 119 -14.86 0.40 -3.78
C ASP A 119 -16.17 0.68 -3.05
N ALA A 120 -16.88 -0.38 -2.64
CA ALA A 120 -18.19 -0.28 -2.00
C ALA A 120 -18.18 0.57 -0.70
N LYS A 121 -17.00 0.74 -0.07
CA LYS A 121 -16.80 1.51 1.15
C LYS A 121 -16.36 2.97 0.92
N ILE A 122 -16.06 3.38 -0.33
CA ILE A 122 -15.71 4.80 -0.59
C ILE A 122 -16.97 5.66 -0.56
N GLU A 123 -16.98 6.66 0.32
CA GLU A 123 -18.09 7.60 0.46
C GLU A 123 -17.89 8.87 -0.38
N LYS A 124 -16.65 9.38 -0.48
CA LYS A 124 -16.30 10.58 -1.24
C LYS A 124 -14.81 10.61 -1.59
N TYR A 125 -14.47 11.35 -2.65
CA TYR A 125 -13.10 11.77 -2.91
C TYR A 125 -12.87 13.18 -2.38
N VAL A 126 -11.65 13.43 -1.89
CA VAL A 126 -11.22 14.73 -1.38
C VAL A 126 -10.02 15.21 -2.17
N GLU A 127 -9.74 16.51 -2.08
CA GLU A 127 -8.55 17.07 -2.68
C GLU A 127 -7.30 16.54 -1.99
N ALA A 128 -6.39 15.99 -2.79
CA ALA A 128 -5.07 15.56 -2.35
C ALA A 128 -4.04 16.68 -2.58
N GLN A 129 -3.21 16.93 -1.58
CA GLN A 129 -2.08 17.85 -1.63
C GLN A 129 -0.79 17.06 -1.53
N ASP A 130 0.21 17.42 -2.34
CA ASP A 130 1.51 16.74 -2.38
C ASP A 130 2.13 16.57 -0.99
N ARG A 131 2.06 17.61 -0.15
CA ARG A 131 2.57 17.60 1.23
C ARG A 131 2.00 16.50 2.13
N GLN A 132 0.81 15.96 1.83
CA GLN A 132 0.22 14.87 2.61
C GLN A 132 1.01 13.56 2.44
N TYR A 133 1.76 13.44 1.34
CA TYR A 133 2.60 12.27 1.04
C TYR A 133 4.05 12.46 1.51
N ASN A 134 4.37 13.57 2.18
CA ASN A 134 5.73 13.85 2.66
C ASN A 134 6.28 12.73 3.55
N GLU A 135 5.46 12.12 4.40
CA GLU A 135 5.92 11.01 5.26
C GLU A 135 6.38 9.81 4.46
N ILE A 136 5.68 9.47 3.37
CA ILE A 136 6.06 8.40 2.45
C ILE A 136 7.29 8.80 1.65
N SER A 137 7.33 10.03 1.14
CA SER A 137 8.47 10.56 0.39
C SER A 137 9.74 10.64 1.24
N ASN A 138 9.61 10.96 2.53
CA ASN A 138 10.72 11.06 3.48
C ASN A 138 11.37 9.70 3.79
N ILE A 139 10.72 8.57 3.45
CA ILE A 139 11.37 7.26 3.51
C ILE A 139 12.62 7.22 2.61
N SER A 140 12.66 8.03 1.55
CA SER A 140 13.85 8.20 0.72
C SER A 140 15.06 8.79 1.46
N ASN A 141 14.84 9.51 2.57
CA ASN A 141 15.93 9.98 3.44
C ASN A 141 16.55 8.84 4.25
N ILE A 142 15.78 7.77 4.52
CA ILE A 142 16.25 6.59 5.25
C ILE A 142 16.90 5.59 4.29
N LEU A 143 16.24 5.29 3.17
CA LEU A 143 16.66 4.22 2.27
C LEU A 143 17.51 4.70 1.08
N GLY A 144 17.48 6.00 0.78
CA GLY A 144 18.05 6.56 -0.43
C GLY A 144 17.08 6.45 -1.62
N LYS A 145 16.94 7.56 -2.37
CA LYS A 145 16.08 7.62 -3.56
C LYS A 145 16.44 6.59 -4.65
N PRO A 146 17.73 6.36 -5.00
CA PRO A 146 18.09 5.33 -5.98
C PRO A 146 17.64 3.94 -5.56
N PHE A 147 17.87 3.58 -4.29
CA PHE A 147 17.46 2.29 -3.73
C PHE A 147 15.95 2.07 -3.86
N ILE A 148 15.15 3.08 -3.52
CA ILE A 148 13.69 2.97 -3.64
C ILE A 148 13.26 2.76 -5.09
N ILE A 149 13.86 3.51 -6.02
CA ILE A 149 13.54 3.39 -7.45
C ILE A 149 13.86 1.97 -7.93
N ASP A 150 15.07 1.48 -7.68
CA ASP A 150 15.53 0.20 -8.21
C ASP A 150 14.83 -1.01 -7.58
N ASN A 151 14.49 -0.92 -6.28
CA ASN A 151 13.96 -2.06 -5.54
C ASN A 151 12.44 -2.07 -5.44
N PHE A 152 11.75 -0.93 -5.51
CA PHE A 152 10.30 -0.85 -5.33
C PHE A 152 9.56 -0.33 -6.56
N LEU A 153 10.06 0.71 -7.22
CA LEU A 153 9.27 1.42 -8.24
C LEU A 153 9.55 0.96 -9.69
N ARG A 154 10.76 0.47 -9.97
CA ARG A 154 11.12 -0.01 -11.31
C ARG A 154 10.37 -1.30 -11.63
N LYS A 155 9.67 -1.32 -12.77
CA LYS A 155 9.15 -2.58 -13.36
C LYS A 155 10.36 -3.43 -13.77
N LYS A 156 10.40 -4.66 -13.29
CA LYS A 156 11.36 -5.67 -13.75
C LYS A 156 10.88 -6.22 -15.08
#